data_AF-A0A328HE37-F1
#
_entry.id   AF-A0A328HE37-F1
#
_cell.length_a   1.000
_cell.length_b   1.000
_cell.length_c   1.000
_cell.angle_alpha   90.00
_cell.angle_beta   90.00
_cell.angle_gamma   90.00
#
_symmetry.space_group_name_H-M   'P 1'
#
loop_
_entity.id
_entity.type
_entity.pdbx_description
1 polymer ?
#
loop_
_entity_poly.entity_id
_entity_poly.type
_entity_poly.pdbx_seq_one_letter_code
_entity_poly.pdbx_strand_id
1 'polypeptide(L)'
;MSQSEKDVLRDSLPSTGASFDVHGLVGIDVAPGTPGEAQLRDMLAPFLGPSRAPLRLHVSAETADVGEQSHAEDAFRFTPESLHIPADRVQVQETRDGYSVQGRGELLTAVIPLLDRLCIRQNAAMIHAAVVDFRGSGVLLPAWGGVGKTSTVAKLTAMPGVRFMADDWAFLDADSMLMGYAKPMFLKPHHRRIYPEVFSGARKPLAPGWLTNTVAHLATAVHPVIVRYPKTAAFTRRWSPEHRMVHPELVFGRDGISSAALTRLAIFLERYDGSEARLETRSREWMTSRIVGNFHSELPVVSRRLIEALGATGLVPLEEFFSQKAAVVRRALEDVPCSLLRIPAAWSADRTSDYVAGLISSKLEE
;
A
#
# COMPACT_ATOMS: atom_id res chain seq x y z
N MET A 1 -23.65 19.95 29.79
CA MET A 1 -23.42 19.46 28.42
C MET A 1 -22.52 18.24 28.47
N SER A 2 -23.00 17.13 27.94
CA SER A 2 -22.29 15.86 27.89
C SER A 2 -21.07 15.95 26.97
N GLN A 3 -20.03 15.16 27.25
CA GLN A 3 -18.88 14.99 26.35
C GLN A 3 -19.32 14.53 24.94
N SER A 4 -20.46 13.84 24.85
CA SER A 4 -21.10 13.45 23.59
C SER A 4 -21.68 14.62 22.80
N GLU A 5 -22.07 15.73 23.44
CA GLU A 5 -22.55 16.94 22.74
C GLU A 5 -21.37 17.78 22.22
N LYS A 6 -20.21 17.72 22.88
CA LYS A 6 -18.98 18.37 22.43
C LYS A 6 -18.34 17.68 21.23
N ASP A 7 -18.51 16.36 21.09
CA ASP A 7 -18.02 15.61 19.93
C ASP A 7 -18.93 15.74 18.70
N VAL A 8 -20.24 15.97 18.87
CA VAL A 8 -21.17 16.27 17.75
C VAL A 8 -20.95 17.68 17.19
N LEU A 9 -20.48 18.63 18.01
CA LEU A 9 -20.14 20.00 17.59
C LEU A 9 -18.73 20.16 16.99
N ARG A 10 -17.93 19.08 16.94
CA ARG A 10 -16.63 19.09 16.24
C ARG A 10 -16.74 18.83 14.73
N ASP A 11 -17.91 18.40 14.25
CA ASP A 11 -18.25 18.27 12.84
C ASP A 11 -18.89 19.56 12.29
N SER A 12 -18.13 20.65 12.18
CA SER A 12 -18.51 21.76 11.26
C SER A 12 -17.38 22.77 11.01
N LEU A 13 -16.11 22.38 11.10
CA LEU A 13 -15.06 23.19 10.49
C LEU A 13 -15.00 22.80 9.01
N PRO A 14 -15.08 23.75 8.07
CA PRO A 14 -14.86 23.46 6.66
C PRO A 14 -13.51 22.78 6.52
N SER A 15 -13.48 21.59 5.90
CA SER A 15 -12.21 20.96 5.58
C SER A 15 -11.36 21.92 4.76
N THR A 16 -10.10 22.10 5.13
CA THR A 16 -9.15 22.92 4.36
C THR A 16 -8.47 22.13 3.23
N GLY A 17 -8.91 20.90 2.97
CA GLY A 17 -8.22 19.97 2.09
C GLY A 17 -6.92 19.42 2.72
N ALA A 18 -6.15 18.68 1.92
CA ALA A 18 -4.89 18.08 2.33
C ALA A 18 -3.85 18.17 1.21
N SER A 19 -2.57 18.31 1.58
CA SER A 19 -1.45 18.19 0.64
C SER A 19 -0.48 17.15 1.17
N PHE A 20 0.12 16.38 0.28
CA PHE A 20 1.07 15.32 0.59
C PHE A 20 2.31 15.42 -0.30
N ASP A 21 3.48 15.22 0.28
CA ASP A 21 4.76 15.13 -0.43
C ASP A 21 5.29 13.70 -0.41
N VAL A 22 5.14 12.99 -1.53
CA VAL A 22 5.59 11.61 -1.66
C VAL A 22 7.07 11.64 -2.04
N HIS A 23 7.93 11.64 -1.02
CA HIS A 23 9.40 11.61 -1.12
C HIS A 23 10.01 12.74 -1.98
N GLY A 24 9.33 13.88 -2.11
CA GLY A 24 9.74 14.95 -3.01
C GLY A 24 9.54 14.66 -4.51
N LEU A 25 8.98 13.49 -4.86
CA LEU A 25 8.79 13.03 -6.23
C LEU A 25 7.45 13.47 -6.81
N VAL A 26 6.39 13.32 -6.02
CA VAL A 26 5.01 13.61 -6.43
C VAL A 26 4.27 14.32 -5.30
N GLY A 27 3.64 15.45 -5.63
CA GLY A 27 2.72 16.14 -4.75
C GLY A 27 1.30 15.63 -4.97
N ILE A 28 0.55 15.36 -3.90
CA ILE A 28 -0.87 15.03 -3.99
C ILE A 28 -1.65 16.14 -3.29
N ASP A 29 -2.57 16.79 -3.99
CA ASP A 29 -3.44 17.82 -3.41
C ASP A 29 -4.89 17.35 -3.44
N VAL A 30 -5.52 17.30 -2.27
CA VAL A 30 -6.93 16.92 -2.11
C VAL A 30 -7.73 18.15 -1.77
N ALA A 31 -8.67 18.52 -2.65
CA ALA A 31 -9.52 19.68 -2.47
C ALA A 31 -10.44 19.53 -1.24
N PRO A 32 -10.79 20.63 -0.55
CA PRO A 32 -11.84 20.66 0.46
C PRO A 32 -13.12 19.92 0.04
N GLY A 33 -13.68 19.12 0.96
CA GLY A 33 -14.98 18.46 0.74
C GLY A 33 -14.95 17.28 -0.24
N THR A 34 -13.76 16.84 -0.65
CA THR A 34 -13.57 15.67 -1.51
C THR A 34 -14.05 14.40 -0.81
N PRO A 35 -14.91 13.58 -1.45
CA PRO A 35 -15.32 12.28 -0.93
C PRO A 35 -14.10 11.40 -0.63
N GLY A 36 -14.03 10.85 0.59
CA GLY A 36 -12.90 10.02 1.00
C GLY A 36 -11.64 10.79 1.41
N GLU A 37 -11.68 12.13 1.56
CA GLU A 37 -10.53 12.92 2.04
C GLU A 37 -9.95 12.36 3.36
N ALA A 38 -10.80 12.01 4.33
CA ALA A 38 -10.36 11.43 5.60
C ALA A 38 -9.60 10.10 5.40
N GLN A 39 -10.02 9.28 4.43
CA GLN A 39 -9.35 8.02 4.11
C GLN A 39 -8.01 8.28 3.40
N LEU A 40 -7.95 9.25 2.47
CA LEU A 40 -6.71 9.67 1.83
C LEU A 40 -5.72 10.21 2.85
N ARG A 41 -6.18 11.06 3.78
CA ARG A 41 -5.37 11.62 4.87
C ARG A 41 -4.81 10.54 5.79
N ASP A 42 -5.60 9.55 6.15
CA ASP A 42 -5.16 8.44 6.99
C ASP A 42 -4.14 7.55 6.26
N MET A 43 -4.44 7.18 5.02
CA MET A 43 -3.59 6.28 4.23
C MET A 43 -2.27 6.93 3.81
N LEU A 44 -2.28 8.20 3.44
CA LEU A 44 -1.11 8.98 3.02
C LEU A 44 -0.50 9.80 4.17
N ALA A 45 -0.90 9.55 5.42
CA ALA A 45 -0.42 10.28 6.59
C ALA A 45 1.12 10.43 6.67
N PRO A 46 1.94 9.42 6.31
CA PRO A 46 3.40 9.56 6.33
C PRO A 46 3.95 10.65 5.41
N PHE A 47 3.17 11.07 4.42
CA PHE A 47 3.53 12.08 3.42
C PHE A 47 2.84 13.43 3.68
N LEU A 48 2.07 13.57 4.77
CA LEU A 48 1.27 14.76 5.00
C LEU A 48 2.15 16.00 5.15
N GLY A 49 1.96 16.98 4.27
CA GLY A 49 2.75 18.20 4.25
C GLY A 49 2.73 18.88 2.88
N PRO A 50 3.11 20.16 2.80
CA PRO A 50 3.21 20.87 1.53
C PRO A 50 4.29 20.23 0.66
N SER A 51 3.97 19.95 -0.59
CA SER A 51 4.92 19.41 -1.56
C SER A 51 5.42 20.48 -2.53
N ARG A 52 6.72 20.42 -2.85
CA ARG A 52 7.37 21.16 -3.94
C ARG A 52 7.74 20.26 -5.13
N ALA A 53 7.25 19.03 -5.12
CA ALA A 53 7.51 18.06 -6.17
C ALA A 53 7.06 18.62 -7.55
N PRO A 54 7.80 18.31 -8.62
CA PRO A 54 7.51 18.83 -9.96
C PRO A 54 6.26 18.21 -10.58
N LEU A 55 5.87 17.00 -10.14
CA LEU A 55 4.68 16.31 -10.62
C LEU A 55 3.56 16.35 -9.58
N ARG A 56 2.31 16.47 -10.04
CA ARG A 56 1.14 16.67 -9.20
C ARG A 56 0.01 15.70 -9.53
N LEU A 57 -0.68 15.27 -8.47
CA LEU A 57 -1.95 14.58 -8.53
C LEU A 57 -3.00 15.44 -7.80
N HIS A 58 -3.93 16.01 -8.55
CA HIS A 58 -5.02 16.80 -7.99
C HIS A 58 -6.24 15.92 -7.77
N VAL A 59 -6.84 15.95 -6.59
CA VAL A 59 -7.98 15.10 -6.23
C VAL A 59 -9.13 15.99 -5.80
N SER A 60 -10.30 15.84 -6.42
CA SER A 60 -11.48 16.65 -6.09
C SER A 60 -12.81 15.94 -6.29
N ALA A 61 -13.88 16.50 -5.71
CA ALA A 61 -15.22 15.93 -5.78
C ALA A 61 -15.92 16.14 -7.14
N GLU A 62 -15.63 17.26 -7.77
CA GLU A 62 -16.37 17.76 -8.93
C GLU A 62 -15.67 17.32 -10.22
N THR A 63 -16.44 16.65 -11.07
CA THR A 63 -16.02 16.26 -12.42
C THR A 63 -16.09 17.47 -13.35
N ALA A 64 -15.08 17.63 -14.19
CA ALA A 64 -15.10 18.61 -15.27
C ALA A 64 -16.09 18.20 -16.37
N ASP A 65 -16.78 19.19 -16.93
CA ASP A 65 -17.51 19.01 -18.19
C ASP A 65 -16.49 18.94 -19.33
N VAL A 66 -16.42 17.78 -19.99
CA VAL A 66 -15.47 17.52 -21.07
C VAL A 66 -16.26 17.32 -22.35
N GLY A 67 -16.07 18.22 -23.31
CA GLY A 67 -16.69 18.13 -24.63
C GLY A 67 -16.06 17.07 -25.51
N GLU A 68 -16.75 16.73 -26.61
CA GLU A 68 -16.22 15.89 -27.70
C GLU A 68 -15.71 14.49 -27.29
N GLN A 69 -16.30 13.91 -26.24
CA GLN A 69 -15.89 12.60 -25.76
C GLN A 69 -16.27 11.48 -26.73
N SER A 70 -15.35 10.55 -26.92
CA SER A 70 -15.62 9.24 -27.50
C SER A 70 -16.32 8.34 -26.47
N HIS A 71 -17.15 7.42 -26.98
CA HIS A 71 -17.94 6.50 -26.18
C HIS A 71 -17.50 5.06 -26.45
N ALA A 72 -17.05 4.37 -25.41
CA ALA A 72 -16.90 2.92 -25.44
C ALA A 72 -18.12 2.30 -24.73
N GLU A 73 -19.21 2.17 -25.49
CA GLU A 73 -20.51 1.70 -24.99
C GLU A 73 -20.95 2.48 -23.73
N ASP A 74 -21.26 1.79 -22.63
CA ASP A 74 -21.53 2.37 -21.31
C ASP A 74 -20.36 2.21 -20.34
N ALA A 75 -19.23 1.67 -20.80
CA ALA A 75 -18.08 1.35 -19.96
C ALA A 75 -17.25 2.60 -19.62
N PHE A 76 -16.94 3.43 -20.61
CA PHE A 76 -16.18 4.66 -20.41
C PHE A 76 -16.51 5.76 -21.44
N ARG A 77 -16.21 7.01 -21.06
CA ARG A 77 -16.20 8.21 -21.93
C ARG A 77 -14.79 8.76 -21.92
N PHE A 78 -14.23 9.16 -23.05
CA PHE A 78 -12.81 9.54 -23.09
C PHE A 78 -12.47 10.53 -24.20
N THR A 79 -11.39 11.26 -24.00
CA THR A 79 -10.65 12.04 -25.01
C THR A 79 -9.19 11.57 -24.98
N PRO A 80 -8.30 12.08 -25.85
CA PRO A 80 -6.87 11.75 -25.75
C PRO A 80 -6.23 12.19 -24.41
N GLU A 81 -6.86 13.08 -23.66
CA GLU A 81 -6.38 13.62 -22.37
C GLU A 81 -7.34 13.37 -21.19
N SER A 82 -8.45 12.64 -21.38
CA SER A 82 -9.39 12.37 -20.30
C SER A 82 -10.06 11.01 -20.38
N LEU A 83 -10.42 10.47 -19.23
CA LEU A 83 -11.11 9.20 -19.07
C LEU A 83 -12.14 9.33 -17.95
N HIS A 84 -13.41 9.09 -18.23
CA HIS A 84 -14.48 8.97 -17.25
C HIS A 84 -15.01 7.53 -17.25
N ILE A 85 -15.06 6.93 -16.06
CA ILE A 85 -15.57 5.58 -15.80
C ILE A 85 -16.87 5.73 -15.00
N PRO A 86 -18.06 5.72 -15.65
CA PRO A 86 -19.33 6.00 -14.97
C PRO A 86 -19.65 5.02 -13.84
N ALA A 87 -19.30 3.75 -14.01
CA ALA A 87 -19.53 2.70 -13.01
C ALA A 87 -18.81 2.97 -11.68
N ASP A 88 -17.59 3.52 -11.78
CA ASP A 88 -16.77 3.84 -10.61
C ASP A 88 -16.96 5.29 -10.16
N ARG A 89 -17.64 6.14 -10.96
CA ARG A 89 -17.85 7.58 -10.72
C ARG A 89 -16.52 8.33 -10.52
N VAL A 90 -15.55 7.96 -11.35
CA VAL A 90 -14.21 8.53 -11.39
C VAL A 90 -13.93 9.08 -12.77
N GLN A 91 -13.43 10.30 -12.83
CA GLN A 91 -12.87 10.94 -14.01
C GLN A 91 -11.39 11.22 -13.77
N VAL A 92 -10.56 10.86 -14.74
CA VAL A 92 -9.14 11.15 -14.78
C VAL A 92 -8.91 12.11 -15.94
N GLN A 93 -8.09 13.13 -15.74
CA GLN A 93 -7.67 14.04 -16.78
C GLN A 93 -6.16 14.25 -16.68
N GLU A 94 -5.46 14.18 -17.80
CA GLU A 94 -4.05 14.56 -17.86
C GLU A 94 -3.90 16.07 -17.70
N THR A 95 -2.94 16.48 -16.88
CA THR A 95 -2.57 17.88 -16.67
C THR A 95 -1.13 18.09 -17.10
N ARG A 96 -0.71 19.36 -17.20
CA ARG A 96 0.67 19.71 -17.56
C ARG A 96 1.72 19.06 -16.63
N ASP A 97 1.38 18.92 -15.36
CA ASP A 97 2.23 18.43 -14.28
C ASP A 97 1.84 17.04 -13.76
N GLY A 98 0.84 16.38 -14.33
CA GLY A 98 0.46 15.02 -13.94
C GLY A 98 -0.98 14.69 -14.26
N TYR A 99 -1.80 14.48 -13.23
CA TYR A 99 -3.20 14.09 -13.41
C TYR A 99 -4.14 14.78 -12.41
N SER A 100 -5.38 14.97 -12.85
CA SER A 100 -6.53 15.26 -12.01
C SER A 100 -7.37 14.00 -11.86
N VAL A 101 -7.79 13.68 -10.63
CA VAL A 101 -8.69 12.58 -10.27
C VAL A 101 -9.92 13.16 -9.61
N GLN A 102 -11.05 13.06 -10.29
CA GLN A 102 -12.27 13.76 -9.94
C GLN A 102 -13.43 12.79 -9.75
N GLY A 103 -14.34 13.15 -8.87
CA GLY A 103 -15.64 12.50 -8.78
C GLY A 103 -16.02 12.06 -7.38
N ARG A 104 -17.01 11.17 -7.31
CA ARG A 104 -17.68 10.79 -6.05
C ARG A 104 -17.52 9.31 -5.71
N GLY A 105 -16.67 8.61 -6.46
CA GLY A 105 -16.32 7.20 -6.25
C GLY A 105 -15.26 6.97 -5.18
N GLU A 106 -14.64 5.79 -5.24
CA GLU A 106 -13.53 5.37 -4.37
C GLU A 106 -12.18 5.96 -4.83
N LEU A 107 -11.96 7.25 -4.58
CA LEU A 107 -10.83 8.01 -5.14
C LEU A 107 -9.46 7.47 -4.73
N LEU A 108 -9.30 6.92 -3.52
CA LEU A 108 -8.02 6.32 -3.10
C LEU A 108 -7.56 5.24 -4.09
N THR A 109 -8.48 4.38 -4.56
CA THR A 109 -8.12 3.29 -5.47
C THR A 109 -7.76 3.77 -6.88
N ALA A 110 -8.25 4.95 -7.28
CA ALA A 110 -7.83 5.62 -8.51
C ALA A 110 -6.50 6.36 -8.37
N VAL A 111 -6.22 6.91 -7.18
CA VAL A 111 -4.98 7.63 -6.86
C VAL A 111 -3.76 6.73 -6.96
N ILE A 112 -3.79 5.50 -6.42
CA ILE A 112 -2.62 4.61 -6.35
C ILE A 112 -1.96 4.31 -7.72
N PRO A 113 -2.67 3.83 -8.77
CA PRO A 113 -2.03 3.55 -10.05
C PRO A 113 -1.50 4.81 -10.74
N LEU A 114 -2.15 5.96 -10.55
CA LEU A 114 -1.67 7.24 -11.09
C LEU A 114 -0.48 7.79 -10.32
N LEU A 115 -0.43 7.61 -9.00
CA LEU A 115 0.75 7.90 -8.19
C LEU A 115 1.96 7.08 -8.66
N ASP A 116 1.80 5.77 -8.84
CA ASP A 116 2.85 4.89 -9.38
C ASP A 116 3.32 5.38 -10.76
N ARG A 117 2.38 5.75 -11.65
CA ARG A 117 2.70 6.33 -12.96
C ARG A 117 3.53 7.61 -12.87
N LEU A 118 3.19 8.52 -11.97
CA LEU A 118 3.94 9.78 -11.76
C LEU A 118 5.31 9.50 -11.13
N CYS A 119 5.41 8.57 -10.17
CA CYS A 119 6.71 8.13 -9.65
C CYS A 119 7.61 7.58 -10.76
N ILE A 120 7.06 6.79 -11.70
CA ILE A 120 7.84 6.20 -12.81
C ILE A 120 8.45 7.29 -13.70
N ARG A 121 7.70 8.38 -13.94
CA ARG A 121 8.21 9.58 -14.65
C ARG A 121 9.37 10.26 -13.92
N GLN A 122 9.49 10.05 -12.61
CA GLN A 122 10.58 10.52 -11.74
C GLN A 122 11.62 9.44 -11.43
N ASN A 123 11.72 8.39 -12.26
CA ASN A 123 12.64 7.26 -12.08
C ASN A 123 12.46 6.49 -10.76
N ALA A 124 11.24 6.44 -10.23
CA ALA A 124 10.89 5.61 -9.07
C ALA A 124 9.65 4.76 -9.34
N ALA A 125 9.51 3.63 -8.66
CA ALA A 125 8.34 2.76 -8.81
C ALA A 125 7.76 2.40 -7.46
N MET A 126 6.44 2.40 -7.34
CA MET A 126 5.78 1.76 -6.22
C MET A 126 5.94 0.24 -6.34
N ILE A 127 6.14 -0.44 -5.22
CA ILE A 127 6.31 -1.89 -5.19
C ILE A 127 5.49 -2.48 -4.04
N HIS A 128 5.05 -3.74 -4.20
CA HIS A 128 4.42 -4.49 -3.11
C HIS A 128 5.47 -5.35 -2.40
N ALA A 129 5.93 -4.88 -1.25
CA ALA A 129 6.98 -5.51 -0.48
C ALA A 129 6.96 -5.05 0.99
N ALA A 130 7.45 -5.95 1.85
CA ALA A 130 7.93 -5.56 3.17
C ALA A 130 9.36 -5.03 3.02
N VAL A 131 9.65 -3.93 3.70
CA VAL A 131 10.94 -3.25 3.62
C VAL A 131 11.38 -2.76 4.99
N VAL A 132 12.66 -2.94 5.30
CA VAL A 132 13.28 -2.46 6.54
C VAL A 132 14.64 -1.86 6.25
N ASP A 133 15.05 -0.94 7.11
CA ASP A 133 16.41 -0.44 7.17
C ASP A 133 17.16 -1.28 8.22
N PHE A 134 17.93 -2.24 7.75
CA PHE A 134 18.76 -3.10 8.57
C PHE A 134 20.12 -2.42 8.80
N ARG A 135 20.22 -1.62 9.86
CA ARG A 135 21.47 -0.94 10.28
C ARG A 135 22.14 -0.12 9.15
N GLY A 136 21.34 0.60 8.37
CA GLY A 136 21.77 1.39 7.22
C GLY A 136 21.63 0.68 5.86
N SER A 137 21.29 -0.61 5.86
CA SER A 137 21.11 -1.42 4.64
C SER A 137 19.63 -1.68 4.36
N GLY A 138 19.13 -1.19 3.24
CA GLY A 138 17.77 -1.44 2.78
C GLY A 138 17.56 -2.89 2.39
N VAL A 139 16.59 -3.55 3.03
CA VAL A 139 16.20 -4.93 2.74
C VAL A 139 14.84 -4.94 2.06
N LEU A 140 14.81 -5.46 0.83
CA LEU A 140 13.62 -5.59 0.01
C LEU A 140 13.08 -7.02 0.08
N LEU A 141 11.87 -7.18 0.62
CA LEU A 141 11.17 -8.47 0.73
C LEU A 141 9.84 -8.47 -0.04
N PRO A 142 9.85 -8.57 -1.38
CA PRO A 142 8.64 -8.77 -2.15
C PRO A 142 8.07 -10.15 -1.83
N ALA A 143 6.76 -10.24 -1.65
CA ALA A 143 6.10 -11.52 -1.40
C ALA A 143 4.62 -11.43 -1.73
N TRP A 144 4.00 -12.58 -1.94
CA TRP A 144 2.55 -12.72 -2.01
C TRP A 144 1.88 -12.43 -0.66
N GLY A 145 0.58 -12.14 -0.68
CA GLY A 145 -0.27 -12.15 0.52
C GLY A 145 -0.13 -13.45 1.32
N GLY A 146 -0.05 -13.35 2.65
CA GLY A 146 -0.04 -14.53 3.54
C GLY A 146 1.29 -15.27 3.71
N VAL A 147 2.36 -14.85 3.03
CA VAL A 147 3.68 -15.52 3.16
C VAL A 147 4.34 -15.28 4.52
N GLY A 148 4.03 -14.17 5.21
CA GLY A 148 4.56 -13.85 6.54
C GLY A 148 5.30 -12.51 6.65
N LYS A 149 5.19 -11.62 5.65
CA LYS A 149 5.81 -10.28 5.60
C LYS A 149 5.72 -9.52 6.92
N THR A 150 4.50 -9.26 7.39
CA THR A 150 4.25 -8.47 8.61
C THR A 150 4.91 -9.07 9.84
N SER A 151 4.86 -10.40 9.99
CA SER A 151 5.50 -11.09 11.12
C SER A 151 7.03 -11.03 11.03
N THR A 152 7.58 -11.10 9.81
CA THR A 152 9.04 -10.98 9.58
C THR A 152 9.54 -9.57 9.87
N VAL A 153 8.83 -8.55 9.38
CA VAL A 153 9.14 -7.15 9.68
C VAL A 153 9.14 -6.91 11.18
N ALA A 154 8.16 -7.46 11.89
CA ALA A 154 8.08 -7.34 13.35
C ALA A 154 9.29 -7.93 14.09
N LYS A 155 9.78 -9.09 13.65
CA LYS A 155 10.99 -9.69 14.25
C LYS A 155 12.25 -8.92 13.91
N LEU A 156 12.35 -8.42 12.68
CA LEU A 156 13.49 -7.61 12.24
C LEU A 156 13.55 -6.31 13.02
N THR A 157 12.45 -5.57 13.17
CA THR A 157 12.44 -4.28 13.88
C THR A 157 12.60 -4.41 15.39
N ALA A 158 12.42 -5.61 15.95
CA ALA A 158 12.79 -5.90 17.33
C ALA A 158 14.32 -6.03 17.53
N MET A 159 15.09 -6.18 16.45
CA MET A 159 16.55 -6.26 16.52
C MET A 159 17.17 -4.87 16.71
N PRO A 160 18.22 -4.73 17.52
CA PRO A 160 18.92 -3.46 17.68
C PRO A 160 19.43 -2.88 16.36
N GLY A 161 19.11 -1.60 16.13
CA GLY A 161 19.55 -0.84 14.96
C GLY A 161 18.76 -1.10 13.67
N VAL A 162 17.69 -1.90 13.72
CA VAL A 162 16.80 -2.11 12.57
C VAL A 162 15.58 -1.21 12.67
N ARG A 163 15.23 -0.52 11.57
CA ARG A 163 14.12 0.44 11.52
C ARG A 163 13.07 0.00 10.51
N PHE A 164 11.81 0.24 10.86
CA PHE A 164 10.65 -0.01 10.00
C PHE A 164 10.63 0.98 8.83
N MET A 165 10.33 0.50 7.62
CA MET A 165 10.11 1.38 6.46
C MET A 165 8.72 1.16 5.86
N ALA A 166 8.32 -0.10 5.63
CA ALA A 166 6.99 -0.46 5.16
C ALA A 166 6.71 -1.97 5.26
N ASP A 167 5.44 -2.37 5.25
CA ASP A 167 5.01 -3.79 5.27
C ASP A 167 4.33 -4.25 3.95
N ASP A 168 3.80 -3.30 3.19
CA ASP A 168 2.87 -3.61 2.09
C ASP A 168 3.27 -2.89 0.82
N TRP A 169 3.31 -1.56 0.85
CA TRP A 169 3.80 -0.76 -0.26
C TRP A 169 5.08 -0.06 0.13
N ALA A 170 5.98 0.10 -0.82
CA ALA A 170 7.18 0.91 -0.71
C ALA A 170 7.46 1.55 -2.06
N PHE A 171 8.50 2.37 -2.14
CA PHE A 171 9.00 2.91 -3.39
C PHE A 171 10.46 2.48 -3.58
N LEU A 172 10.85 2.28 -4.82
CA LEU A 172 12.22 1.96 -5.21
C LEU A 172 12.60 2.87 -6.36
N ASP A 173 13.65 3.67 -6.19
CA ASP A 173 14.18 4.48 -7.27
C ASP A 173 15.23 3.74 -8.11
N ALA A 174 15.49 4.26 -9.30
CA ALA A 174 16.43 3.69 -10.25
C ALA A 174 17.89 3.71 -9.76
N ASP A 175 18.20 4.44 -8.68
CA ASP A 175 19.53 4.52 -8.06
C ASP A 175 19.64 3.62 -6.82
N SER A 176 18.74 2.64 -6.72
CA SER A 176 18.66 1.62 -5.68
C SER A 176 18.24 2.15 -4.30
N MET A 177 17.72 3.38 -4.19
CA MET A 177 17.17 3.87 -2.94
C MET A 177 15.80 3.23 -2.69
N LEU A 178 15.71 2.49 -1.60
CA LEU A 178 14.45 1.98 -1.07
C LEU A 178 13.84 3.07 -0.20
N MET A 179 12.60 3.44 -0.45
CA MET A 179 11.90 4.50 0.29
C MET A 179 10.63 3.93 0.91
N GLY A 180 10.43 4.25 2.19
CA GLY A 180 9.35 3.70 3.01
C GLY A 180 7.97 4.26 2.63
N TYR A 181 6.94 3.49 2.94
CA TYR A 181 5.56 3.98 2.97
C TYR A 181 4.93 3.42 4.24
N ALA A 182 5.20 4.09 5.34
CA ALA A 182 4.81 3.68 6.69
C ALA A 182 3.32 3.91 6.98
N LYS A 183 2.44 3.43 6.11
CA LYS A 183 0.99 3.53 6.25
C LYS A 183 0.49 2.75 7.48
N PRO A 184 -0.73 3.03 7.97
CA PRO A 184 -1.35 2.25 9.05
C PRO A 184 -1.30 0.75 8.78
N MET A 185 -0.83 -0.01 9.77
CA MET A 185 -0.66 -1.47 9.69
C MET A 185 -1.89 -2.19 10.23
N PHE A 186 -2.27 -3.30 9.58
CA PHE A 186 -3.28 -4.21 10.09
C PHE A 186 -2.64 -5.32 10.93
N LEU A 187 -2.72 -5.20 12.24
CA LEU A 187 -2.22 -6.22 13.16
C LEU A 187 -3.29 -7.28 13.43
N LYS A 188 -2.95 -8.55 13.16
CA LYS A 188 -3.78 -9.74 13.40
C LYS A 188 -3.53 -10.35 14.79
N PRO A 189 -4.45 -11.17 15.33
CA PRO A 189 -4.33 -11.74 16.69
C PRO A 189 -3.02 -12.49 16.97
N HIS A 190 -2.44 -13.17 15.99
CA HIS A 190 -1.17 -13.90 16.17
C HIS A 190 0.03 -12.97 16.41
N HIS A 191 -0.06 -11.68 16.05
CA HIS A 191 0.96 -10.68 16.36
C HIS A 191 0.96 -10.28 17.85
N ARG A 192 -0.02 -10.72 18.65
CA ARG A 192 -0.11 -10.39 20.08
C ARG A 192 1.11 -10.83 20.89
N ARG A 193 1.77 -11.92 20.48
CA ARG A 193 3.00 -12.38 21.12
C ARG A 193 4.20 -11.49 20.78
N ILE A 194 4.13 -10.78 19.66
CA ILE A 194 5.22 -9.96 19.13
C ILE A 194 5.06 -8.49 19.56
N TYR A 195 3.82 -8.00 19.66
CA TYR A 195 3.47 -6.62 20.08
C TYR A 195 2.53 -6.59 21.29
N PRO A 196 2.88 -7.18 22.45
CA PRO A 196 1.97 -7.30 23.58
C PRO A 196 1.39 -5.96 24.04
N GLU A 197 2.17 -4.89 23.96
CA GLU A 197 1.81 -3.50 24.28
C GLU A 197 0.71 -2.96 23.36
N VAL A 198 0.79 -3.21 22.05
CA VAL A 198 -0.21 -2.77 21.07
C VAL A 198 -1.56 -3.47 21.26
N PHE A 199 -1.54 -4.67 21.84
CA PHE A 199 -2.74 -5.43 22.20
C PHE A 199 -3.19 -5.22 23.67
N SER A 200 -2.44 -4.46 24.47
CA SER A 200 -2.79 -4.11 25.85
C SER A 200 -3.60 -2.81 25.89
N GLY A 201 -4.92 -2.91 26.10
CA GLY A 201 -5.82 -1.76 26.12
C GLY A 201 -7.28 -2.18 26.35
N ALA A 202 -8.10 -1.27 26.90
CA ALA A 202 -9.41 -1.54 27.50
C ALA A 202 -10.32 -2.46 26.65
N ARG A 203 -10.69 -3.59 27.26
CA ARG A 203 -11.72 -4.51 26.74
C ARG A 203 -13.04 -3.75 26.64
N LYS A 204 -13.56 -3.53 25.42
CA LYS A 204 -14.99 -3.22 25.27
C LYS A 204 -15.80 -4.47 25.67
N PRO A 205 -16.91 -4.31 26.41
CA PRO A 205 -17.58 -5.42 27.07
C PRO A 205 -18.08 -6.42 26.04
N LEU A 206 -17.75 -7.69 26.28
CA LEU A 206 -18.10 -8.84 25.45
C LEU A 206 -19.62 -8.94 25.33
N ALA A 207 -20.13 -9.06 24.10
CA ALA A 207 -21.44 -9.67 23.90
C ALA A 207 -21.37 -11.13 24.40
N PRO A 208 -22.42 -11.66 25.08
CA PRO A 208 -22.37 -12.99 25.70
C PRO A 208 -22.02 -14.09 24.69
N GLY A 209 -21.12 -15.01 25.09
CA GLY A 209 -20.45 -16.00 24.24
C GLY A 209 -21.34 -17.06 23.55
N TRP A 210 -22.66 -16.95 23.64
CA TRP A 210 -23.58 -17.79 22.86
C TRP A 210 -23.91 -17.20 21.49
N LEU A 211 -23.57 -15.92 21.22
CA LEU A 211 -23.75 -15.27 19.92
C LEU A 211 -22.54 -15.36 18.98
N THR A 212 -21.36 -15.79 19.48
CA THR A 212 -20.10 -15.72 18.71
C THR A 212 -19.89 -16.89 17.74
N ASN A 213 -20.42 -18.08 18.02
CA ASN A 213 -20.20 -19.25 17.16
C ASN A 213 -20.99 -19.17 15.83
N THR A 214 -22.14 -18.50 15.81
CA THR A 214 -22.94 -18.31 14.58
C THR A 214 -22.41 -17.16 13.71
N VAL A 215 -21.77 -16.16 14.30
CA VAL A 215 -21.22 -15.01 13.56
C VAL A 215 -19.86 -15.31 12.93
N ALA A 216 -19.04 -16.17 13.56
CA ALA A 216 -17.72 -16.56 13.02
C ALA A 216 -17.82 -17.27 11.65
N HIS A 217 -18.85 -18.09 11.42
CA HIS A 217 -19.09 -18.75 10.14
C HIS A 217 -19.65 -17.82 9.06
N LEU A 218 -20.35 -16.74 9.45
CA LEU A 218 -20.79 -15.70 8.52
C LEU A 218 -19.65 -14.74 8.14
N ALA A 219 -18.68 -14.50 9.02
CA ALA A 219 -17.53 -13.62 8.76
C ALA A 219 -16.59 -14.15 7.66
N THR A 220 -16.54 -15.46 7.44
CA THR A 220 -15.69 -16.09 6.40
C THR A 220 -16.29 -16.00 4.99
N ALA A 221 -17.57 -15.64 4.85
CA ALA A 221 -18.29 -15.64 3.57
C ALA A 221 -18.44 -14.25 2.91
N VAL A 222 -17.95 -13.17 3.51
CA VAL A 222 -18.24 -11.78 3.06
C VAL A 222 -16.99 -11.02 2.57
N HIS A 223 -15.84 -11.69 2.50
CA HIS A 223 -14.58 -11.07 2.02
C HIS A 223 -14.67 -10.44 0.60
N PRO A 224 -15.53 -10.88 -0.34
CA PRO A 224 -15.73 -10.20 -1.62
C PRO A 224 -16.68 -8.99 -1.58
N VAL A 225 -17.47 -8.82 -0.51
CA VAL A 225 -18.54 -7.78 -0.45
C VAL A 225 -18.11 -6.55 0.35
N ILE A 226 -17.10 -6.67 1.21
CA ILE A 226 -16.56 -5.56 2.04
C ILE A 226 -15.91 -4.45 1.17
N VAL A 227 -15.50 -4.77 -0.06
CA VAL A 227 -14.97 -3.80 -1.03
C VAL A 227 -16.08 -2.96 -1.67
N ARG A 228 -17.36 -3.32 -1.51
CA ARG A 228 -18.48 -2.72 -2.26
C ARG A 228 -19.28 -1.66 -1.50
N TYR A 229 -19.04 -1.44 -0.20
CA TYR A 229 -19.79 -0.45 0.61
C TYR A 229 -18.95 0.18 1.75
N PRO A 230 -18.52 1.45 1.65
CA PRO A 230 -17.68 2.11 2.67
C PRO A 230 -18.39 2.35 4.01
N LYS A 231 -19.71 2.60 3.98
CA LYS A 231 -20.50 2.92 5.18
C LYS A 231 -20.67 1.73 6.12
N THR A 232 -20.67 0.50 5.59
CA THR A 232 -20.73 -0.71 6.42
C THR A 232 -19.34 -1.14 6.91
N ALA A 233 -18.27 -0.83 6.19
CA ALA A 233 -16.89 -1.09 6.62
C ALA A 233 -16.50 -0.30 7.89
N ALA A 234 -16.93 0.96 8.04
CA ALA A 234 -16.69 1.72 9.27
C ALA A 234 -17.47 1.16 10.47
N PHE A 235 -18.65 0.58 10.23
CA PHE A 235 -19.49 -0.02 11.28
C PHE A 235 -18.98 -1.39 11.71
N THR A 236 -18.54 -2.25 10.78
CA THR A 236 -17.98 -3.57 11.10
C THR A 236 -16.54 -3.50 11.63
N ARG A 237 -15.73 -2.51 11.21
CA ARG A 237 -14.38 -2.27 11.77
C ARG A 237 -14.38 -1.89 13.26
N ARG A 238 -15.47 -1.29 13.77
CA ARG A 238 -15.64 -1.04 15.22
C ARG A 238 -16.01 -2.29 16.03
N TRP A 239 -16.42 -3.37 15.37
CA TRP A 239 -17.00 -4.57 15.98
C TRP A 239 -16.21 -5.86 15.76
N SER A 240 -15.03 -5.81 15.12
CA SER A 240 -14.06 -6.92 15.12
C SER A 240 -12.99 -6.65 16.18
N PRO A 241 -13.17 -7.08 17.45
CA PRO A 241 -12.21 -6.85 18.54
C PRO A 241 -10.84 -7.53 18.35
N GLU A 242 -10.66 -8.28 17.26
CA GLU A 242 -9.48 -9.09 16.97
C GLU A 242 -8.45 -8.42 16.05
N HIS A 243 -8.85 -7.39 15.29
CA HIS A 243 -7.98 -6.71 14.34
C HIS A 243 -7.76 -5.24 14.74
N ARG A 244 -6.50 -4.81 14.86
CA ARG A 244 -6.17 -3.42 15.20
C ARG A 244 -5.44 -2.77 14.03
N MET A 245 -5.98 -1.65 13.57
CA MET A 245 -5.27 -0.73 12.68
C MET A 245 -4.45 0.22 13.55
N VAL A 246 -3.14 0.27 13.34
CA VAL A 246 -2.21 1.03 14.19
C VAL A 246 -1.20 1.74 13.31
N HIS A 247 -0.98 3.04 13.57
CA HIS A 247 0.09 3.79 12.91
C HIS A 247 1.45 3.26 13.36
N PRO A 248 2.41 3.03 12.45
CA PRO A 248 3.73 2.52 12.80
C PRO A 248 4.44 3.35 13.88
N GLU A 249 4.25 4.67 13.92
CA GLU A 249 4.82 5.55 14.96
C GLU A 249 4.39 5.16 16.38
N LEU A 250 3.20 4.60 16.55
CA LEU A 250 2.69 4.14 17.85
C LEU A 250 3.30 2.80 18.28
N VAL A 251 3.86 2.04 17.34
CA VAL A 251 4.45 0.72 17.57
C VAL A 251 5.97 0.83 17.74
N PHE A 252 6.63 1.54 16.82
CA PHE A 252 8.09 1.59 16.73
C PHE A 252 8.69 2.89 17.28
N GLY A 253 7.87 3.88 17.60
CA GLY A 253 8.33 5.25 17.83
C GLY A 253 8.83 5.90 16.54
N ARG A 254 9.06 7.22 16.57
CA ARG A 254 9.55 7.95 15.39
C ARG A 254 10.97 7.54 14.98
N ASP A 255 11.84 7.31 15.97
CA ASP A 255 13.24 6.92 15.72
C ASP A 255 13.36 5.47 15.20
N GLY A 256 12.33 4.64 15.44
CA GLY A 256 12.22 3.28 14.92
C GLY A 256 11.71 3.21 13.48
N ILE A 257 11.47 4.34 12.83
CA ILE A 257 11.04 4.44 11.43
C ILE A 257 12.15 5.08 10.59
N SER A 258 12.43 4.49 9.44
CA SER A 258 13.35 5.04 8.45
C SER A 258 12.56 5.42 7.19
N SER A 259 12.88 6.58 6.61
CA SER A 259 12.25 7.05 5.38
C SER A 259 12.89 6.45 4.13
N ALA A 260 14.20 6.17 4.17
CA ALA A 260 14.95 5.65 3.03
C ALA A 260 16.23 4.92 3.45
N ALA A 261 16.65 3.94 2.65
CA ALA A 261 17.93 3.24 2.78
C ALA A 261 18.37 2.68 1.42
N LEU A 262 19.67 2.61 1.17
CA LEU A 262 20.19 1.99 -0.06
C LEU A 262 19.89 0.49 -0.04
N THR A 263 19.28 -0.01 -1.11
CA THR A 263 18.94 -1.43 -1.24
C THR A 263 20.22 -2.24 -1.33
N ARG A 264 20.43 -3.16 -0.38
CA ARG A 264 21.58 -4.07 -0.34
C ARG A 264 21.19 -5.53 -0.53
N LEU A 265 19.91 -5.85 -0.40
CA LEU A 265 19.43 -7.23 -0.46
C LEU A 265 17.99 -7.27 -0.96
N ALA A 266 17.72 -8.13 -1.95
CA ALA A 266 16.37 -8.40 -2.44
C ALA A 266 16.06 -9.90 -2.36
N ILE A 267 15.10 -10.29 -1.51
CA ILE A 267 14.67 -11.68 -1.35
C ILE A 267 13.17 -11.78 -1.62
N PHE A 268 12.81 -12.43 -2.71
CA PHE A 268 11.42 -12.75 -3.02
C PHE A 268 10.97 -13.93 -2.15
N LEU A 269 9.88 -13.79 -1.39
CA LEU A 269 9.39 -14.82 -0.48
C LEU A 269 8.17 -15.55 -1.05
N GLU A 270 8.19 -16.88 -1.00
CA GLU A 270 7.04 -17.70 -1.45
C GLU A 270 6.77 -18.86 -0.51
N ARG A 271 5.50 -19.28 -0.47
CA ARG A 271 5.10 -20.55 0.13
C ARG A 271 5.11 -21.65 -0.94
N TYR A 272 5.58 -22.84 -0.58
CA TYR A 272 5.58 -23.98 -1.50
C TYR A 272 5.38 -25.32 -0.79
N ASP A 273 4.98 -26.32 -1.55
CA ASP A 273 4.74 -27.70 -1.10
C ASP A 273 6.06 -28.48 -1.00
N GLY A 274 6.89 -28.10 -0.02
CA GLY A 274 8.11 -28.82 0.34
C GLY A 274 8.28 -28.96 1.85
N SER A 275 9.27 -29.74 2.28
CA SER A 275 9.56 -29.98 3.69
C SER A 275 10.53 -28.97 4.32
N GLU A 276 11.39 -28.36 3.50
CA GLU A 276 12.50 -27.50 3.95
C GLU A 276 12.52 -26.15 3.22
N ALA A 277 13.14 -25.13 3.81
CA ALA A 277 13.34 -23.87 3.11
C ALA A 277 14.42 -24.00 2.03
N ARG A 278 14.24 -23.34 0.88
CA ARG A 278 15.21 -23.33 -0.21
C ARG A 278 15.51 -21.90 -0.64
N LEU A 279 16.77 -21.53 -0.57
CA LEU A 279 17.27 -20.26 -1.07
C LEU A 279 17.92 -20.50 -2.44
N GLU A 280 17.46 -19.77 -3.44
CA GLU A 280 17.94 -19.90 -4.82
C GLU A 280 18.35 -18.52 -5.33
N THR A 281 19.57 -18.37 -5.83
CA THR A 281 20.00 -17.14 -6.51
C THR A 281 19.18 -16.96 -7.78
N ARG A 282 18.72 -15.73 -8.03
CA ARG A 282 17.93 -15.38 -9.22
C ARG A 282 18.54 -14.18 -9.92
N SER A 283 18.29 -14.09 -11.23
CA SER A 283 18.71 -12.93 -11.99
C SER A 283 17.88 -11.70 -11.63
N ARG A 284 18.45 -10.54 -11.92
CA ARG A 284 17.79 -9.24 -11.83
C ARG A 284 16.53 -9.17 -12.69
N GLU A 285 16.56 -9.74 -13.88
CA GLU A 285 15.44 -9.78 -14.82
C GLU A 285 14.29 -10.61 -14.25
N TRP A 286 14.61 -11.73 -13.60
CA TRP A 286 13.62 -12.54 -12.89
C TRP A 286 12.99 -11.75 -11.75
N MET A 287 13.80 -11.13 -10.88
CA MET A 287 13.30 -10.35 -9.74
C MET A 287 12.43 -9.18 -10.19
N THR A 288 12.85 -8.46 -11.24
CA THR A 288 12.11 -7.35 -11.85
C THR A 288 10.72 -7.80 -12.30
N SER A 289 10.65 -8.89 -13.08
CA SER A 289 9.38 -9.42 -13.57
C SER A 289 8.45 -9.79 -12.40
N ARG A 290 8.99 -10.41 -11.35
CA ARG A 290 8.22 -10.79 -10.17
C ARG A 290 7.73 -9.58 -9.38
N ILE A 291 8.55 -8.54 -9.16
CA ILE A 291 8.14 -7.32 -8.45
C ILE A 291 7.02 -6.61 -9.21
N VAL A 292 7.17 -6.42 -10.53
CA VAL A 292 6.17 -5.73 -11.36
C VAL A 292 4.85 -6.50 -11.38
N GLY A 293 4.91 -7.82 -11.61
CA GLY A 293 3.72 -8.67 -11.62
C GLY A 293 3.05 -8.76 -10.25
N ASN A 294 3.83 -8.92 -9.19
CA ASN A 294 3.32 -8.99 -7.80
C ASN A 294 2.60 -7.70 -7.42
N PHE A 295 3.21 -6.54 -7.69
CA PHE A 295 2.56 -5.24 -7.43
C PHE A 295 1.21 -5.13 -8.15
N HIS A 296 1.16 -5.43 -9.45
CA HIS A 296 -0.09 -5.35 -10.21
C HIS A 296 -1.17 -6.31 -9.68
N SER A 297 -0.78 -7.54 -9.31
CA SER A 297 -1.71 -8.53 -8.78
C SER A 297 -2.31 -8.17 -7.42
N GLU A 298 -1.57 -7.42 -6.60
CA GLU A 298 -1.98 -6.99 -5.24
C GLU A 298 -2.74 -5.66 -5.26
N LEU A 299 -2.84 -4.98 -6.42
CA LEU A 299 -3.71 -3.80 -6.55
C LEU A 299 -5.19 -4.15 -6.38
N PRO A 300 -6.03 -3.25 -5.84
CA PRO A 300 -7.47 -3.42 -5.87
C PRO A 300 -8.03 -3.62 -7.29
N VAL A 301 -9.14 -4.36 -7.41
CA VAL A 301 -9.81 -4.61 -8.70
C VAL A 301 -10.11 -3.30 -9.45
N VAL A 302 -10.58 -2.27 -8.74
CA VAL A 302 -10.88 -0.95 -9.31
C VAL A 302 -9.60 -0.30 -9.89
N SER A 303 -8.47 -0.39 -9.17
CA SER A 303 -7.18 0.12 -9.66
C SER A 303 -6.70 -0.59 -10.92
N ARG A 304 -6.87 -1.92 -10.99
CA ARG A 304 -6.53 -2.69 -12.21
C ARG A 304 -7.42 -2.32 -13.40
N ARG A 305 -8.72 -2.20 -13.18
CA ARG A 305 -9.67 -1.74 -14.21
C ARG A 305 -9.34 -0.34 -14.71
N LEU A 306 -8.90 0.55 -13.81
CA LEU A 306 -8.46 1.88 -14.23
C LEU A 306 -7.23 1.79 -15.14
N ILE A 307 -6.22 0.97 -14.81
CA ILE A 307 -5.05 0.74 -15.67
C ILE A 307 -5.48 0.20 -17.05
N GLU A 308 -6.38 -0.79 -17.07
CA GLU A 308 -6.94 -1.35 -18.30
C GLU A 308 -7.66 -0.28 -19.14
N ALA A 309 -8.47 0.56 -18.51
CA ALA A 309 -9.22 1.63 -19.19
C ALA A 309 -8.30 2.75 -19.71
N LEU A 310 -7.28 3.16 -18.94
CA LEU A 310 -6.23 4.08 -19.39
C LEU A 310 -5.51 3.54 -20.63
N GLY A 311 -5.26 2.23 -20.65
CA GLY A 311 -4.69 1.52 -21.78
C GLY A 311 -5.59 1.48 -23.01
N ALA A 312 -6.84 1.03 -22.81
CA ALA A 312 -7.81 0.85 -23.89
C ALA A 312 -8.20 2.17 -24.58
N THR A 313 -8.07 3.29 -23.87
CA THR A 313 -8.35 4.64 -24.39
C THR A 313 -7.12 5.36 -24.95
N GLY A 314 -5.92 4.79 -24.79
CA GLY A 314 -4.67 5.38 -25.26
C GLY A 314 -4.11 6.48 -24.34
N LEU A 315 -4.79 6.80 -23.23
CA LEU A 315 -4.33 7.82 -22.26
C LEU A 315 -2.97 7.43 -21.65
N VAL A 316 -2.81 6.15 -21.32
CA VAL A 316 -1.54 5.56 -20.90
C VAL A 316 -1.43 4.17 -21.52
N PRO A 317 -0.68 3.99 -22.61
CA PRO A 317 -0.53 2.69 -23.25
C PRO A 317 -0.07 1.60 -22.26
N LEU A 318 -0.70 0.42 -22.29
CA LEU A 318 -0.37 -0.67 -21.35
C LEU A 318 1.08 -1.14 -21.49
N GLU A 319 1.58 -1.20 -22.72
CA GLU A 319 2.97 -1.55 -23.01
C GLU A 319 3.95 -0.59 -22.32
N GLU A 320 3.68 0.71 -22.35
CA GLU A 320 4.48 1.72 -21.67
C GLU A 320 4.35 1.61 -20.15
N PHE A 321 3.12 1.41 -19.65
CA PHE A 321 2.84 1.31 -18.23
C PHE A 321 3.72 0.24 -17.55
N PHE A 322 3.78 -0.96 -18.14
CA PHE A 322 4.57 -2.05 -17.57
C PHE A 322 6.05 -1.97 -17.94
N SER A 323 6.40 -1.60 -19.18
CA SER A 323 7.81 -1.57 -19.61
C SER A 323 8.62 -0.49 -18.90
N GLN A 324 8.05 0.70 -18.67
CA GLN A 324 8.75 1.80 -17.99
C GLN A 324 8.93 1.47 -16.50
N LYS A 325 7.92 0.87 -15.85
CA LYS A 325 8.07 0.37 -14.47
C LYS A 325 9.17 -0.69 -14.37
N ALA A 326 9.17 -1.65 -15.29
CA ALA A 326 10.19 -2.69 -15.34
C ALA A 326 11.59 -2.11 -15.57
N ALA A 327 11.73 -1.05 -16.39
CA ALA A 327 12.99 -0.37 -16.59
C ALA A 327 13.53 0.26 -15.30
N VAL A 328 12.69 0.96 -14.53
CA VAL A 328 13.06 1.54 -13.23
C VAL A 328 13.50 0.45 -12.26
N VAL A 329 12.66 -0.56 -12.03
CA VAL A 329 12.95 -1.66 -11.08
C VAL A 329 14.20 -2.43 -11.49
N ARG A 330 14.39 -2.68 -12.78
CA ARG A 330 15.60 -3.35 -13.28
C ARG A 330 16.85 -2.54 -12.98
N ARG A 331 16.83 -1.22 -13.23
CA ARG A 331 17.99 -0.36 -12.95
C ARG A 331 18.30 -0.31 -11.44
N ALA A 332 17.27 -0.21 -10.62
CA ALA A 332 17.36 -0.23 -9.16
C ALA A 332 17.96 -1.51 -8.55
N LEU A 333 18.04 -2.59 -9.33
CA LEU A 333 18.53 -3.90 -8.89
C LEU A 333 19.87 -4.26 -9.53
N GLU A 334 20.54 -3.32 -10.20
CA GLU A 334 21.79 -3.57 -10.95
C GLU A 334 22.87 -4.25 -10.11
N ASP A 335 23.15 -3.72 -8.92
CA ASP A 335 24.16 -4.25 -8.00
C ASP A 335 23.55 -4.89 -6.75
N VAL A 336 22.27 -5.27 -6.82
CA VAL A 336 21.54 -5.84 -5.67
C VAL A 336 21.45 -7.35 -5.80
N PRO A 337 22.03 -8.11 -4.84
CA PRO A 337 21.85 -9.56 -4.78
C PRO A 337 20.36 -9.95 -4.74
N CYS A 338 19.93 -10.70 -5.75
CA CYS A 338 18.56 -11.15 -5.92
C CYS A 338 18.45 -12.65 -5.59
N SER A 339 17.50 -13.01 -4.72
CA SER A 339 17.25 -14.40 -4.35
C SER A 339 15.75 -14.70 -4.26
N LEU A 340 15.39 -15.95 -4.50
CA LEU A 340 14.09 -16.52 -4.18
C LEU A 340 14.24 -17.39 -2.93
N LEU A 341 13.46 -17.11 -1.90
CA LEU A 341 13.32 -17.97 -0.74
C LEU A 341 11.96 -18.67 -0.78
N ARG A 342 12.00 -19.97 -1.04
CA ARG A 342 10.82 -20.85 -0.99
C ARG A 342 10.71 -21.44 0.41
N ILE A 343 9.57 -21.22 1.05
CA ILE A 343 9.32 -21.56 2.45
C ILE A 343 8.19 -22.60 2.48
N PRO A 344 8.33 -23.73 3.20
CA PRO A 344 7.27 -24.71 3.30
C PRO A 344 5.93 -24.09 3.72
N ALA A 345 4.86 -24.46 3.02
CA ALA A 345 3.50 -24.04 3.34
C ALA A 345 3.07 -24.50 4.75
N ALA A 346 3.60 -25.64 5.20
CA ALA A 346 3.34 -26.20 6.52
C ALA A 346 4.03 -25.44 7.68
N TRP A 347 4.99 -24.55 7.40
CA TRP A 347 5.65 -23.79 8.47
C TRP A 347 4.73 -22.72 9.04
N SER A 348 4.72 -22.61 10.37
CA SER A 348 4.05 -21.49 11.05
C SER A 348 4.63 -20.15 10.63
N ALA A 349 3.83 -19.08 10.73
CA ALA A 349 4.30 -17.71 10.53
C ALA A 349 5.51 -17.39 11.42
N ASP A 350 5.47 -17.84 12.68
CA ASP A 350 6.54 -17.60 13.66
C ASP A 350 7.88 -18.22 13.22
N ARG A 351 7.89 -19.54 12.93
CA ARG A 351 9.07 -20.27 12.42
C ARG A 351 9.59 -19.63 11.13
N THR A 352 8.68 -19.22 10.27
CA THR A 352 9.02 -18.57 9.01
C THR A 352 9.77 -17.27 9.25
N SER A 353 9.23 -16.41 10.11
CA SER A 353 9.83 -15.12 10.41
C SER A 353 11.17 -15.26 11.11
N ASP A 354 11.37 -16.25 11.99
CA ASP A 354 12.69 -16.52 12.59
C ASP A 354 13.71 -16.90 11.52
N TYR A 355 13.34 -17.82 10.63
CA TYR A 355 14.22 -18.27 9.56
C TYR A 355 14.60 -17.12 8.61
N VAL A 356 13.61 -16.32 8.18
CA VAL A 356 13.86 -15.19 7.28
C VAL A 356 14.73 -14.13 7.95
N ALA A 357 14.46 -13.80 9.22
CA ALA A 357 15.23 -12.79 9.94
C ALA A 357 16.68 -13.25 10.21
N GLY A 358 16.88 -14.52 10.56
CA GLY A 358 18.21 -15.12 10.70
C GLY A 358 18.98 -15.14 9.38
N LEU A 359 18.31 -15.46 8.27
CA LEU A 359 18.92 -15.43 6.94
C LEU A 359 19.36 -14.01 6.54
N ILE A 360 18.52 -13.00 6.77
CA ILE A 360 18.85 -11.60 6.47
C ILE A 360 20.06 -11.16 7.29
N SER A 361 20.08 -11.47 8.58
CA SER A 361 21.20 -11.11 9.47
C SER A 361 22.50 -11.74 8.97
N SER A 362 22.49 -13.05 8.67
CA SER A 362 23.66 -13.74 8.10
C SER A 362 24.16 -13.10 6.81
N LYS A 363 23.27 -12.63 5.93
CA LYS A 363 23.65 -12.04 4.64
C LYS A 363 24.21 -10.61 4.70
N LEU A 364 23.96 -9.89 5.78
CA LEU A 364 24.33 -8.47 5.93
C LEU A 364 25.36 -8.23 7.04
N GLU A 365 25.62 -9.24 7.86
CA GLU A 365 26.70 -9.23 8.87
C GLU A 365 27.99 -9.91 8.37
N GLU A 366 27.92 -10.62 7.22
CA GLU A 366 29.09 -11.00 6.40
C GLU A 366 29.70 -9.77 5.71
#